data_AF-A0A084FV15-F1
#
_entry.id   AF-A0A084FV15-F1
#
_cell.length_a   1.000
_cell.length_b   1.000
_cell.length_c   1.000
_cell.angle_alpha   90.00
_cell.angle_beta   90.00
_cell.angle_gamma   90.00
#
_symmetry.space_group_name_H-M   'P 1'
#
loop_
_entity.id
_entity.type
_entity.pdbx_description
1 polymer ?
#
loop_
_entity_poly.entity_id
_entity_poly.type
_entity_poly.pdbx_seq_one_letter_code
_entity_poly.pdbx_strand_id
1 'polypeptide(L)'
;MADPGQENVAHIQVDSDLAETDSSYGDDSQSTHSLYSTITNYVYENGRRYHSYQQGSYWGPNDDAALDNLDLYHHLFTSTLGGELFLAPIGPDPQRVLDLGTGTGIWAMDFADQFPSAAVIATDLSPIQPVMVPPNLQFQIDDFCLPWTFTPPASFDFIHARCIYGCVADYPALYAQVLEHLKPGAWFEHAEISVVARCDDDSLAGTYLNRWGPLALTAGERFGKSFRIAEDMAELMRAAGFVNWTPEQVHVLVAHLRKDLRNPSIHAYQYMYICYGQKPER
;
A
#
# COMPACT_ATOMS: atom_id res chain seq x y z
N MET A 1 9.83 -3.06 -39.41
CA MET A 1 8.55 -2.64 -38.81
C MET A 1 8.88 -2.26 -37.39
N ALA A 2 8.78 -0.98 -37.04
CA ALA A 2 9.04 -0.47 -35.70
C ALA A 2 7.79 -0.68 -34.86
N ASP A 3 7.99 -1.18 -33.65
CA ASP A 3 6.99 -1.45 -32.63
C ASP A 3 6.48 -0.13 -32.02
N PRO A 4 5.18 0.20 -32.08
CA PRO A 4 4.64 1.41 -31.49
C PRO A 4 4.10 1.09 -30.08
N GLY A 5 4.77 1.60 -29.04
CA GLY A 5 4.16 1.70 -27.70
C GLY A 5 4.99 1.19 -26.52
N GLN A 6 6.23 1.65 -26.39
CA GLN A 6 6.83 1.81 -25.06
C GLN A 6 6.85 3.31 -24.76
N GLU A 7 5.74 3.83 -24.23
CA GLU A 7 5.80 5.10 -23.52
C GLU A 7 6.63 4.85 -22.24
N ASN A 8 7.78 5.49 -22.14
CA ASN A 8 8.52 5.60 -20.89
C ASN A 8 7.60 6.31 -19.88
N VAL A 9 6.97 5.56 -18.98
CA VAL A 9 6.29 6.14 -17.82
C VAL A 9 7.40 6.63 -16.89
N ALA A 10 7.73 7.91 -16.99
CA ALA A 10 8.68 8.55 -16.12
C ALA A 10 8.04 8.71 -14.72
N HIS A 11 8.77 8.30 -13.67
CA HIS A 11 8.40 8.56 -12.28
C HIS A 11 8.25 10.05 -12.05
N ILE A 12 7.06 10.49 -11.63
CA ILE A 12 6.81 11.90 -11.34
C ILE A 12 7.02 12.09 -9.84
N GLN A 13 8.12 12.76 -9.49
CA GLN A 13 8.34 13.25 -8.14
C GLN A 13 7.35 14.38 -7.87
N VAL A 14 6.79 14.40 -6.66
CA VAL A 14 6.01 15.55 -6.18
C VAL A 14 7.00 16.70 -5.93
N ASP A 15 7.01 17.68 -6.83
CA ASP A 15 7.92 18.83 -6.74
C ASP A 15 7.44 19.79 -5.63
N SER A 16 8.31 20.10 -4.66
CA SER A 16 7.95 20.90 -3.47
C SER A 16 7.98 22.42 -3.70
N ASP A 17 8.37 22.89 -4.89
CA ASP A 17 8.80 24.28 -5.11
C ASP A 17 7.89 25.14 -6.01
N LEU A 18 6.61 24.80 -6.20
CA LEU A 18 5.68 25.67 -6.95
C LEU A 18 4.78 26.53 -6.06
N ALA A 19 5.39 27.23 -5.10
CA ALA A 19 4.79 28.45 -4.56
C ALA A 19 5.10 29.61 -5.51
N GLU A 20 4.11 30.01 -6.31
CA GLU A 20 4.04 31.25 -7.12
C GLU A 20 5.38 31.93 -7.45
N THR A 21 6.11 31.40 -8.44
CA THR A 21 7.17 32.17 -9.10
C THR A 21 6.91 32.26 -10.59
N ASP A 22 6.46 33.47 -10.99
CA ASP A 22 6.39 33.92 -12.38
C ASP A 22 7.80 33.86 -13.01
N SER A 23 8.01 32.90 -13.91
CA SER A 23 9.27 32.75 -14.63
C SER A 23 9.00 32.32 -16.06
N SER A 24 9.00 33.31 -16.95
CA SER A 24 9.11 33.10 -18.40
C SER A 24 10.46 32.48 -18.73
N TYR A 25 10.49 31.31 -19.39
CA TYR A 25 11.41 30.88 -20.48
C TYR A 25 11.45 29.34 -20.57
N GLY A 26 11.08 28.79 -21.75
CA GLY A 26 11.37 27.41 -22.16
C GLY A 26 10.14 26.61 -22.62
N ASP A 27 10.03 26.34 -23.93
CA ASP A 27 8.92 25.68 -24.63
C ASP A 27 8.86 24.13 -24.43
N ASP A 28 9.37 23.62 -23.31
CA ASP A 28 9.22 22.21 -22.88
C ASP A 28 8.16 22.05 -21.75
N SER A 29 7.47 23.14 -21.39
CA SER A 29 6.53 23.16 -20.26
C SER A 29 5.14 22.60 -20.59
N GLN A 30 4.73 22.52 -21.85
CA GLN A 30 3.36 22.09 -22.21
C GLN A 30 3.07 20.61 -21.94
N SER A 31 4.02 19.72 -22.21
CA SER A 31 3.85 18.27 -21.97
C SER A 31 3.79 17.98 -20.47
N THR A 32 4.69 18.56 -19.68
CA THR A 32 4.73 18.43 -18.22
C THR A 32 3.50 19.06 -17.55
N HIS A 33 3.04 20.23 -18.02
CA HIS A 33 1.80 20.83 -17.52
C HIS A 33 0.55 19.99 -17.86
N SER A 34 0.49 19.36 -19.04
CA SER A 34 -0.65 18.51 -19.42
C SER A 34 -0.73 17.23 -18.57
N LEU A 35 0.42 16.58 -18.31
CA LEU A 35 0.53 15.43 -17.43
C LEU A 35 0.21 15.81 -15.98
N TYR A 36 0.80 16.91 -15.47
CA TYR A 36 0.50 17.42 -14.13
C TYR A 36 -1.00 17.74 -13.98
N SER A 37 -1.60 18.43 -14.96
CA SER A 37 -3.05 18.71 -14.94
C SER A 37 -3.91 17.43 -14.99
N THR A 38 -3.47 16.39 -15.70
CA THR A 38 -4.15 15.09 -15.75
C THR A 38 -3.99 14.29 -14.45
N ILE A 39 -2.99 14.62 -13.66
CA ILE A 39 -2.67 13.98 -12.38
C ILE A 39 -3.34 14.72 -11.21
N THR A 40 -3.44 16.05 -11.27
CA THR A 40 -4.06 16.88 -10.22
C THR A 40 -5.55 17.15 -10.43
N ASN A 41 -6.10 16.85 -11.61
CA ASN A 41 -7.53 16.95 -11.80
C ASN A 41 -8.26 15.89 -10.95
N TYR A 42 -9.41 16.27 -10.42
CA TYR A 42 -10.24 15.35 -9.65
C TYR A 42 -11.52 15.05 -10.41
N VAL A 43 -11.91 13.79 -10.40
CA VAL A 43 -13.21 13.35 -10.91
C VAL A 43 -14.19 13.32 -9.74
N TYR A 44 -15.37 13.89 -9.92
CA TYR A 44 -16.43 13.85 -8.92
C TYR A 44 -17.57 12.97 -9.41
N GLU A 45 -17.85 11.90 -8.67
CA GLU A 45 -18.97 10.98 -8.94
C GLU A 45 -19.71 10.68 -7.64
N ASN A 46 -21.05 10.65 -7.70
CA ASN A 46 -21.91 10.36 -6.54
C ASN A 46 -21.62 11.23 -5.30
N GLY A 47 -21.11 12.45 -5.49
CA GLY A 47 -20.74 13.35 -4.40
C GLY A 47 -19.41 13.05 -3.71
N ARG A 48 -18.59 12.14 -4.27
CA ARG A 48 -17.25 11.78 -3.78
C ARG A 48 -16.17 12.20 -4.78
N ARG A 49 -14.96 12.45 -4.28
CA ARG A 49 -13.78 12.82 -5.11
C ARG A 49 -12.98 11.56 -5.46
N TYR A 50 -12.52 11.46 -6.69
CA TYR A 50 -11.69 10.38 -7.22
C TYR A 50 -10.50 10.95 -8.00
N HIS A 51 -9.43 10.18 -8.12
CA HIS A 51 -8.26 10.55 -8.92
C HIS A 51 -8.58 10.52 -10.43
N SER A 52 -7.95 11.39 -11.24
CA SER A 52 -8.12 11.37 -12.71
C SER A 52 -7.03 10.61 -13.46
N TYR A 53 -5.85 10.41 -12.87
CA TYR A 53 -4.75 9.68 -13.49
C TYR A 53 -5.06 8.18 -13.60
N GLN A 54 -5.07 7.59 -14.79
CA GLN A 54 -5.57 6.22 -15.00
C GLN A 54 -6.98 5.99 -14.42
N GLN A 55 -7.93 6.85 -14.80
CA GLN A 55 -9.31 6.78 -14.34
C GLN A 55 -9.89 5.35 -14.46
N GLY A 56 -10.41 4.83 -13.34
CA GLY A 56 -10.97 3.48 -13.25
C GLY A 56 -9.97 2.40 -12.80
N SER A 57 -8.70 2.73 -12.57
CA SER A 57 -7.72 1.80 -11.99
C SER A 57 -7.88 1.60 -10.48
N TYR A 58 -8.39 2.59 -9.73
CA TYR A 58 -8.66 2.48 -8.30
C TYR A 58 -10.16 2.58 -7.99
N TRP A 59 -10.62 1.81 -7.00
CA TRP A 59 -12.04 1.64 -6.70
C TRP A 59 -12.56 2.63 -5.64
N GLY A 60 -11.66 3.22 -4.85
CA GLY A 60 -11.99 4.07 -3.72
C GLY A 60 -11.98 5.57 -4.06
N PRO A 61 -12.75 6.40 -3.32
CA PRO A 61 -12.59 7.84 -3.38
C PRO A 61 -11.30 8.31 -2.66
N ASN A 62 -10.85 9.53 -2.96
CA ASN A 62 -9.69 10.20 -2.35
C ASN A 62 -10.06 11.59 -1.78
N ASP A 63 -11.32 11.79 -1.39
CA ASP A 63 -11.76 12.95 -0.60
C ASP A 63 -11.35 12.85 0.87
N ASP A 64 -11.44 13.96 1.59
CA ASP A 64 -11.00 14.09 2.99
C ASP A 64 -11.59 12.99 3.90
N ALA A 65 -12.85 12.61 3.68
CA ALA A 65 -13.49 11.54 4.45
C ALA A 65 -12.88 10.14 4.18
N ALA A 66 -12.35 9.92 2.97
CA ALA A 66 -11.59 8.71 2.65
C ALA A 66 -10.20 8.74 3.26
N LEU A 67 -9.53 9.91 3.24
CA LEU A 67 -8.23 10.11 3.86
C LEU A 67 -8.30 9.90 5.38
N ASP A 68 -9.29 10.47 6.05
CA ASP A 68 -9.55 10.25 7.48
C ASP A 68 -9.72 8.76 7.83
N ASN A 69 -10.31 7.98 6.92
CA ASN A 69 -10.46 6.54 7.09
C ASN A 69 -9.13 5.80 6.97
N LEU A 70 -8.27 6.17 6.01
CA LEU A 70 -6.92 5.63 5.90
C LEU A 70 -6.08 5.92 7.16
N ASP A 71 -6.21 7.12 7.72
CA ASP A 71 -5.53 7.51 8.95
C ASP A 71 -6.04 6.71 10.16
N LEU A 72 -7.35 6.47 10.22
CA LEU A 72 -7.94 5.58 11.22
C LEU A 72 -7.42 4.14 11.08
N TYR A 73 -7.28 3.63 9.85
CA TYR A 73 -6.69 2.32 9.61
C TYR A 73 -5.25 2.27 10.10
N HIS A 74 -4.43 3.29 9.82
CA HIS A 74 -3.08 3.37 10.35
C HIS A 74 -3.09 3.26 11.89
N HIS A 75 -3.93 4.04 12.57
CA HIS A 75 -4.05 3.97 14.02
C HIS A 75 -4.51 2.60 14.53
N LEU A 76 -5.45 1.96 13.83
CA LEU A 76 -5.93 0.61 14.14
C LEU A 76 -4.78 -0.41 14.07
N PHE A 77 -4.00 -0.40 12.98
CA PHE A 77 -2.84 -1.29 12.83
C PHE A 77 -1.83 -1.07 13.95
N THR A 78 -1.38 0.17 14.17
CA THR A 78 -0.38 0.48 15.18
C THR A 78 -0.86 0.07 16.58
N SER A 79 -2.13 0.32 16.92
CA SER A 79 -2.71 -0.12 18.19
C SER A 79 -2.76 -1.64 18.33
N THR A 80 -3.11 -2.33 17.25
CA THR A 80 -3.23 -3.79 17.22
C THR A 80 -1.86 -4.49 17.24
N LEU A 81 -0.83 -3.80 16.76
CA LEU A 81 0.56 -4.26 16.77
C LEU A 81 1.31 -3.85 18.05
N GLY A 82 0.61 -3.36 19.07
CA GLY A 82 1.22 -2.98 20.34
C GLY A 82 2.12 -1.74 20.25
N GLY A 83 1.89 -0.87 19.26
CA GLY A 83 2.68 0.31 18.98
C GLY A 83 3.73 0.13 17.88
N GLU A 84 3.97 -1.10 17.42
CA GLU A 84 4.93 -1.39 16.36
C GLU A 84 4.35 -1.04 14.97
N LEU A 85 5.21 -0.53 14.08
CA LEU A 85 4.81 -0.09 12.75
C LEU A 85 4.78 -1.25 11.73
N PHE A 86 5.58 -2.29 11.97
CA PHE A 86 5.72 -3.53 11.20
C PHE A 86 6.19 -4.67 12.12
N LEU A 87 6.10 -5.92 11.66
CA LEU A 87 6.51 -7.11 12.41
C LEU A 87 7.70 -7.86 11.80
N ALA A 88 7.99 -7.64 10.52
CA ALA A 88 9.13 -8.24 9.84
C ALA A 88 10.46 -7.92 10.58
N PRO A 89 11.32 -8.91 10.82
CA PRO A 89 12.57 -8.70 11.56
C PRO A 89 13.67 -8.14 10.65
N ILE A 90 13.53 -6.87 10.26
CA ILE A 90 14.41 -6.18 9.30
C ILE A 90 15.76 -5.74 9.88
N GLY A 91 15.98 -5.95 11.18
CA GLY A 91 17.16 -5.47 11.89
C GLY A 91 17.12 -3.96 12.17
N PRO A 92 18.16 -3.41 12.82
CA PRO A 92 18.13 -2.04 13.31
C PRO A 92 18.56 -0.98 12.28
N ASP A 93 19.10 -1.38 11.11
CA ASP A 93 19.75 -0.46 10.17
C ASP A 93 19.37 -0.74 8.69
N PRO A 94 18.07 -0.72 8.34
CA PRO A 94 17.64 -0.80 6.95
C PRO A 94 18.15 0.42 6.17
N GLN A 95 18.64 0.24 4.94
CA GLN A 95 19.21 1.33 4.14
C GLN A 95 18.25 1.83 3.06
N ARG A 96 17.45 0.94 2.48
CA ARG A 96 16.53 1.28 1.39
C ARG A 96 15.20 0.57 1.57
N VAL A 97 14.13 1.35 1.70
CA VAL A 97 12.78 0.86 2.02
C VAL A 97 11.78 1.37 0.99
N LEU A 98 10.83 0.51 0.60
CA LEU A 98 9.74 0.85 -0.32
C LEU A 98 8.39 0.60 0.35
N ASP A 99 7.51 1.59 0.35
CA ASP A 99 6.11 1.48 0.77
C ASP A 99 5.20 1.55 -0.45
N LEU A 100 4.43 0.48 -0.69
CA LEU A 100 3.54 0.35 -1.84
C LEU A 100 2.12 0.74 -1.47
N GLY A 101 1.52 1.66 -2.24
CA GLY A 101 0.16 2.13 -1.97
C GLY A 101 0.09 2.91 -0.66
N THR A 102 0.96 3.91 -0.51
CA THR A 102 1.19 4.62 0.75
C THR A 102 -0.04 5.39 1.27
N GLY A 103 -1.03 5.66 0.40
CA GLY A 103 -2.21 6.44 0.77
C GLY A 103 -1.83 7.84 1.22
N THR A 104 -2.18 8.17 2.46
CA THR A 104 -1.83 9.47 3.09
C THR A 104 -0.34 9.61 3.39
N GLY A 105 0.41 8.51 3.38
CA GLY A 105 1.85 8.51 3.63
C GLY A 105 2.24 8.42 5.10
N ILE A 106 1.29 8.31 6.03
CA ILE A 106 1.58 8.30 7.49
C ILE A 106 2.53 7.16 7.85
N TRP A 107 2.32 5.95 7.28
CA TRP A 107 3.22 4.83 7.53
C TRP A 107 4.66 5.15 7.11
N ALA A 108 4.83 5.70 5.90
CA ALA A 108 6.16 6.01 5.36
C ALA A 108 6.85 7.14 6.15
N MET A 109 6.09 8.14 6.62
CA MET A 109 6.60 9.21 7.49
C MET A 109 7.07 8.66 8.83
N ASP A 110 6.23 7.87 9.51
CA ASP A 110 6.58 7.26 10.79
C ASP A 110 7.80 6.32 10.66
N PHE A 111 7.90 5.58 9.55
CA PHE A 111 9.05 4.73 9.28
C PHE A 111 10.32 5.59 9.08
N ALA A 112 10.24 6.64 8.28
CA ALA A 112 11.36 7.53 8.00
C ALA A 112 11.88 8.24 9.26
N ASP A 113 10.98 8.64 10.17
CA ASP A 113 11.33 9.19 11.47
C ASP A 113 11.98 8.16 12.40
N GLN A 114 11.52 6.90 12.38
CA GLN A 114 12.11 5.81 13.17
C GLN A 114 13.51 5.41 12.66
N PHE A 115 13.74 5.49 11.35
CA PHE A 115 14.99 5.09 10.70
C PHE A 115 15.57 6.25 9.86
N PRO A 116 16.15 7.29 10.51
CA PRO A 116 16.65 8.47 9.81
C PRO A 116 17.85 8.19 8.88
N SER A 117 18.50 7.03 9.00
CA SER A 117 19.54 6.57 8.07
C SER A 117 19.00 5.90 6.81
N ALA A 118 17.75 5.45 6.81
CA ALA A 118 17.14 4.75 5.69
C ALA A 118 16.66 5.74 4.63
N ALA A 119 16.88 5.41 3.35
CA ALA A 119 16.18 6.06 2.24
C ALA A 119 14.82 5.38 2.04
N VAL A 120 13.73 6.10 2.30
CA VAL A 120 12.35 5.62 2.17
C VAL A 120 11.75 6.16 0.88
N ILE A 121 11.21 5.26 0.07
CA ILE A 121 10.43 5.60 -1.13
C ILE A 121 9.00 5.12 -0.87
N ALA A 122 8.02 5.96 -1.16
CA ALA A 122 6.61 5.63 -0.97
C ALA A 122 5.84 5.95 -2.25
N THR A 123 5.12 4.97 -2.78
CA THR A 123 4.42 5.09 -4.07
C THR A 123 2.90 5.09 -3.87
N ASP A 124 2.21 5.93 -4.64
CA ASP A 124 0.75 5.92 -4.76
C ASP A 124 0.32 6.45 -6.14
N LEU A 125 -0.89 6.08 -6.58
CA LEU A 125 -1.49 6.63 -7.79
C LEU A 125 -1.96 8.08 -7.61
N SER A 126 -2.34 8.46 -6.38
CA SER A 126 -2.93 9.75 -6.08
C SER A 126 -1.89 10.71 -5.48
N PRO A 127 -1.77 11.95 -5.99
CA PRO A 127 -0.94 13.00 -5.38
C PRO A 127 -1.66 13.67 -4.20
N ILE A 128 -1.74 12.97 -3.07
CA ILE A 128 -2.47 13.42 -1.87
C ILE A 128 -1.57 13.63 -0.65
N GLN A 129 -0.26 13.39 -0.81
CA GLN A 129 0.70 13.37 0.27
C GLN A 129 1.12 14.79 0.70
N PRO A 130 1.53 14.98 1.97
CA PRO A 130 1.90 16.29 2.48
C PRO A 130 3.18 16.84 1.82
N VAL A 131 3.29 18.17 1.77
CA VAL A 131 4.45 18.86 1.20
C VAL A 131 5.67 18.82 2.12
N MET A 132 5.44 18.83 3.44
CA MET A 132 6.50 18.77 4.45
C MET A 132 6.67 17.32 4.91
N VAL A 133 7.80 16.72 4.53
CA VAL A 133 8.11 15.31 4.78
C VAL A 133 9.49 15.16 5.42
N PRO A 134 9.76 14.03 6.11
CA PRO A 134 11.11 13.71 6.57
C PRO A 134 12.13 13.78 5.42
N PRO A 135 13.36 14.29 5.66
CA PRO A 135 14.35 14.53 4.60
C PRO A 135 14.84 13.25 3.91
N ASN A 136 14.58 12.09 4.51
CA ASN A 136 14.93 10.78 4.01
C ASN A 136 13.75 10.03 3.38
N LEU A 137 12.59 10.69 3.22
CA LEU A 137 11.39 10.17 2.56
C LEU A 137 11.16 10.85 1.21
N GLN A 138 10.83 10.05 0.20
CA GLN A 138 10.39 10.53 -1.09
C GLN A 138 9.05 9.88 -1.50
N PHE A 139 8.05 10.70 -1.78
CA PHE A 139 6.81 10.28 -2.43
C PHE A 139 6.94 10.28 -3.95
N GLN A 140 6.42 9.24 -4.60
CA GLN A 140 6.40 9.09 -6.05
C GLN A 140 5.00 8.74 -6.52
N ILE A 141 4.54 9.44 -7.55
CA ILE A 141 3.26 9.11 -8.20
C ILE A 141 3.54 7.96 -9.16
N ASP A 142 3.17 6.75 -8.78
CA ASP A 142 3.51 5.54 -9.51
C ASP A 142 2.46 4.43 -9.30
N ASP A 143 2.23 3.65 -10.36
CA ASP A 143 1.40 2.45 -10.30
C ASP A 143 2.29 1.25 -9.99
N PHE A 144 2.30 0.82 -8.73
CA PHE A 144 3.10 -0.33 -8.29
C PHE A 144 2.68 -1.66 -8.96
N CYS A 145 1.57 -1.71 -9.70
CA CYS A 145 1.18 -2.88 -10.50
C CYS A 145 1.91 -2.94 -11.86
N LEU A 146 2.55 -1.85 -12.30
CA LEU A 146 3.36 -1.82 -13.51
C LEU A 146 4.79 -2.32 -13.25
N PRO A 147 5.57 -2.63 -14.31
CA PRO A 147 6.98 -2.96 -14.16
C PRO A 147 7.78 -1.83 -13.50
N TRP A 148 8.41 -2.13 -12.37
CA TRP A 148 9.20 -1.17 -11.60
C TRP A 148 10.52 -0.88 -12.31
N THR A 149 10.96 0.38 -12.25
CA THR A 149 12.21 0.82 -12.89
C THR A 149 13.32 1.11 -11.88
N PHE A 150 13.21 0.61 -10.65
CA PHE A 150 14.23 0.79 -9.63
C PHE A 150 15.51 0.07 -10.05
N THR A 151 16.61 0.83 -10.18
CA THR A 151 17.91 0.29 -10.56
C THR A 151 18.94 0.56 -9.47
N PRO A 152 19.80 -0.44 -9.13
CA PRO A 152 19.75 -1.83 -9.59
C PRO A 152 18.56 -2.61 -8.97
N PRO A 153 18.12 -3.72 -9.60
CA PRO A 153 17.20 -4.67 -8.94
C PRO A 153 17.86 -5.29 -7.70
N ALA A 154 17.09 -6.00 -6.88
CA ALA A 154 17.53 -6.59 -5.62
C ALA A 154 18.26 -5.60 -4.68
N SER A 155 17.70 -4.40 -4.50
CA SER A 155 18.32 -3.29 -3.78
C SER A 155 17.57 -2.83 -2.53
N PHE A 156 16.35 -3.30 -2.29
CA PHE A 156 15.57 -2.96 -1.09
C PHE A 156 15.86 -3.92 0.07
N ASP A 157 16.03 -3.35 1.26
CA ASP A 157 16.17 -4.06 2.54
C ASP A 157 14.82 -4.45 3.13
N PHE A 158 13.79 -3.66 2.80
CA PHE A 158 12.42 -3.89 3.22
C PHE A 158 11.44 -3.34 2.19
N ILE A 159 10.39 -4.10 1.89
CA ILE A 159 9.25 -3.62 1.13
C ILE A 159 8.01 -3.82 2.02
N HIS A 160 7.15 -2.82 2.10
CA HIS A 160 5.92 -2.85 2.85
C HIS A 160 4.73 -2.56 1.93
N ALA A 161 3.60 -3.20 2.21
CA ALA A 161 2.31 -2.89 1.61
C ALA A 161 1.21 -3.07 2.66
N ARG A 162 0.22 -2.18 2.66
CA ARG A 162 -0.90 -2.27 3.60
C ARG A 162 -2.21 -1.88 2.95
N CYS A 163 -3.25 -2.69 3.16
CA CYS A 163 -4.60 -2.43 2.67
C CYS A 163 -4.66 -2.11 1.16
N ILE A 164 -3.91 -2.85 0.35
CA ILE A 164 -3.91 -2.74 -1.11
C ILE A 164 -4.97 -3.66 -1.76
N TYR A 165 -5.88 -4.23 -0.97
CA TYR A 165 -7.05 -4.95 -1.47
C TYR A 165 -7.82 -4.13 -2.53
N GLY A 166 -8.24 -4.81 -3.60
CA GLY A 166 -8.90 -4.16 -4.74
C GLY A 166 -7.99 -3.28 -5.61
N CYS A 167 -6.68 -3.17 -5.32
CA CYS A 167 -5.73 -2.38 -6.12
C CYS A 167 -4.98 -3.22 -7.17
N VAL A 168 -4.82 -4.52 -6.92
CA VAL A 168 -3.98 -5.42 -7.71
C VAL A 168 -4.83 -6.41 -8.51
N ALA A 169 -4.55 -6.52 -9.80
CA ALA A 169 -5.20 -7.50 -10.68
C ALA A 169 -4.50 -8.88 -10.64
N ASP A 170 -3.16 -8.88 -10.52
CA ASP A 170 -2.33 -10.09 -10.50
C ASP A 170 -1.34 -10.05 -9.32
N TYR A 171 -1.76 -10.58 -8.18
CA TYR A 171 -0.91 -10.68 -6.99
C TYR A 171 0.32 -11.59 -7.18
N PRO A 172 0.24 -12.75 -7.86
CA PRO A 172 1.43 -13.52 -8.23
C PRO A 172 2.49 -12.69 -8.97
N ALA A 173 2.09 -11.87 -9.94
CA ALA A 173 3.02 -10.99 -10.66
C ALA A 173 3.61 -9.93 -9.73
N LEU A 174 2.80 -9.28 -8.89
CA LEU A 174 3.28 -8.32 -7.90
C LEU A 174 4.31 -8.95 -6.96
N TYR A 175 4.04 -10.15 -6.43
CA TYR A 175 4.94 -10.84 -5.51
C TYR A 175 6.24 -11.29 -6.18
N ALA A 176 6.20 -11.70 -7.45
CA ALA A 176 7.41 -11.97 -8.21
C ALA A 176 8.27 -10.70 -8.37
N GLN A 177 7.63 -9.57 -8.67
CA GLN A 177 8.29 -8.27 -8.79
C GLN A 177 8.88 -7.77 -7.45
N VAL A 178 8.17 -7.96 -6.33
CA VAL A 178 8.69 -7.70 -4.98
C VAL A 178 9.96 -8.53 -4.74
N LEU A 179 9.93 -9.83 -5.04
CA LEU A 179 11.09 -10.70 -4.89
C LEU A 179 12.28 -10.28 -5.75
N GLU A 180 12.04 -9.84 -6.99
CA GLU A 180 13.10 -9.33 -7.88
C GLU A 180 13.83 -8.13 -7.26
N HIS A 181 13.10 -7.25 -6.58
CA HIS A 181 13.62 -5.98 -6.06
C HIS A 181 14.13 -6.04 -4.61
N LEU A 182 13.78 -7.09 -3.86
CA LEU A 182 14.38 -7.37 -2.56
C LEU A 182 15.82 -7.88 -2.68
N LYS A 183 16.69 -7.41 -1.79
CA LYS A 183 17.98 -8.07 -1.54
C LYS A 183 17.74 -9.52 -1.10
N PRO A 184 18.65 -10.47 -1.41
CA PRO A 184 18.60 -11.80 -0.80
C PRO A 184 18.56 -11.70 0.73
N GLY A 185 17.66 -12.45 1.38
CA GLY A 185 17.47 -12.38 2.83
C GLY A 185 16.68 -11.17 3.35
N ALA A 186 16.28 -10.23 2.50
CA ALA A 186 15.42 -9.10 2.89
C ALA A 186 13.95 -9.50 3.01
N TRP A 187 13.16 -8.60 3.58
CA TRP A 187 11.77 -8.88 3.97
C TRP A 187 10.76 -8.10 3.13
N PHE A 188 9.65 -8.75 2.83
CA PHE A 188 8.41 -8.11 2.42
C PHE A 188 7.39 -8.26 3.54
N GLU A 189 6.69 -7.20 3.91
CA GLU A 189 5.50 -7.27 4.78
C GLU A 189 4.26 -6.78 4.04
N HIS A 190 3.25 -7.65 3.97
CA HIS A 190 1.94 -7.36 3.42
C HIS A 190 0.88 -7.49 4.51
N ALA A 191 0.32 -6.36 4.90
CA ALA A 191 -0.65 -6.26 5.98
C ALA A 191 -2.04 -5.94 5.42
N GLU A 192 -3.00 -6.81 5.65
CA GLU A 192 -4.32 -6.72 5.03
C GLU A 192 -5.45 -6.81 6.04
N ILE A 193 -6.59 -6.25 5.65
CA ILE A 193 -7.83 -6.41 6.39
C ILE A 193 -8.88 -7.01 5.47
N SER A 194 -9.50 -8.11 5.89
CA SER A 194 -10.57 -8.72 5.12
C SER A 194 -11.78 -7.79 5.08
N VAL A 195 -12.34 -7.67 3.88
CA VAL A 195 -13.61 -6.99 3.65
C VAL A 195 -14.81 -7.79 4.17
N VAL A 196 -14.62 -9.06 4.52
CA VAL A 196 -15.66 -9.92 5.07
C VAL A 196 -15.66 -9.79 6.58
N ALA A 197 -16.61 -9.02 7.10
CA ALA A 197 -16.89 -8.97 8.52
C ALA A 197 -17.31 -10.36 9.02
N ARG A 198 -16.81 -10.75 10.20
CA ARG A 198 -17.24 -11.94 10.93
C ARG A 198 -17.36 -11.61 12.42
N CYS A 199 -18.01 -12.49 13.16
CA CYS A 199 -18.35 -12.32 14.56
C CYS A 199 -18.36 -13.69 15.25
N ASP A 200 -18.07 -13.70 16.55
CA ASP A 200 -18.05 -14.94 17.34
C ASP A 200 -19.43 -15.31 17.91
N ASP A 201 -20.32 -14.33 18.02
CA ASP A 201 -21.76 -14.52 18.25
C ASP A 201 -22.52 -14.23 16.96
N ASP A 202 -23.70 -14.79 16.72
CA ASP A 202 -24.45 -14.61 15.46
C ASP A 202 -24.96 -13.16 15.22
N SER A 203 -24.37 -12.15 15.87
CA SER A 203 -24.78 -10.74 15.86
C SER A 203 -24.68 -10.07 14.48
N LEU A 204 -23.86 -10.57 13.56
CA LEU A 204 -23.84 -10.06 12.19
C LEU A 204 -25.06 -10.49 11.37
N ALA A 205 -25.82 -11.51 11.77
CA ALA A 205 -26.95 -12.00 11.00
C ALA A 205 -27.93 -10.87 10.64
N GLY A 206 -28.18 -10.69 9.34
CA GLY A 206 -29.12 -9.68 8.83
C GLY A 206 -28.60 -8.24 8.75
N THR A 207 -27.40 -7.94 9.26
CA THR A 207 -26.79 -6.59 9.20
C THR A 207 -26.28 -6.24 7.80
N TYR A 208 -26.05 -4.94 7.54
CA TYR A 208 -25.38 -4.50 6.31
C TYR A 208 -23.91 -4.94 6.26
N LEU A 209 -23.24 -5.08 7.41
CA LEU A 209 -21.85 -5.59 7.47
C LEU A 209 -21.75 -7.02 6.96
N ASN A 210 -22.72 -7.87 7.30
CA ASN A 210 -22.80 -9.23 6.78
C ASN A 210 -23.08 -9.28 5.27
N ARG A 211 -23.81 -8.28 4.74
CA ARG A 211 -24.06 -8.17 3.29
C ARG A 211 -22.87 -7.58 2.53
N TRP A 212 -22.09 -6.70 3.16
CA TRP A 212 -21.00 -5.97 2.53
C TRP A 212 -19.93 -6.90 1.96
N GLY A 213 -19.41 -7.83 2.78
CA GLY A 213 -18.32 -8.73 2.36
C GLY A 213 -18.62 -9.45 1.04
N PRO A 214 -19.72 -10.22 0.93
CA PRO A 214 -20.09 -10.89 -0.32
C PRO A 214 -20.27 -9.95 -1.52
N LEU A 215 -20.80 -8.74 -1.29
CA LEU A 215 -20.94 -7.73 -2.35
C LEU A 215 -19.59 -7.19 -2.81
N ALA A 216 -18.69 -6.88 -1.88
CA ALA A 216 -17.34 -6.41 -2.19
C ALA A 216 -16.54 -7.46 -2.97
N LEU A 217 -16.64 -8.74 -2.59
CA LEU A 217 -16.03 -9.84 -3.34
C LEU A 217 -16.58 -9.93 -4.77
N THR A 218 -17.91 -9.89 -4.92
CA THR A 218 -18.55 -9.91 -6.24
C THR A 218 -18.15 -8.70 -7.09
N ALA A 219 -18.01 -7.52 -6.48
CA ALA A 219 -17.56 -6.32 -7.16
C ALA A 219 -16.12 -6.47 -7.63
N GLY A 220 -15.22 -6.97 -6.79
CA GLY A 220 -13.82 -7.27 -7.13
C GLY A 220 -13.67 -8.22 -8.31
N GLU A 221 -14.44 -9.31 -8.32
CA GLU A 221 -14.44 -10.29 -9.42
C GLU A 221 -14.86 -9.65 -10.75
N ARG A 222 -15.85 -8.76 -10.73
CA ARG A 222 -16.31 -8.04 -11.93
C ARG A 222 -15.34 -6.95 -12.37
N PHE A 223 -14.71 -6.29 -11.40
CA PHE A 223 -13.74 -5.23 -11.63
C PHE A 223 -12.38 -5.78 -12.09
N GLY A 224 -12.08 -7.05 -11.78
CA GLY A 224 -10.82 -7.70 -12.11
C GLY A 224 -9.70 -7.47 -11.10
N LYS A 225 -10.01 -6.91 -9.93
CA LYS A 225 -9.07 -6.68 -8.82
C LYS A 225 -9.61 -7.28 -7.53
N SER A 226 -8.83 -8.18 -6.92
CA SER A 226 -9.33 -9.03 -5.83
C SER A 226 -9.41 -8.29 -4.50
N PHE A 227 -10.54 -8.47 -3.81
CA PHE A 227 -10.73 -8.08 -2.40
C PHE A 227 -10.51 -9.25 -1.43
N ARG A 228 -10.14 -10.44 -1.93
CA ARG A 228 -9.91 -11.67 -1.13
C ARG A 228 -8.49 -11.81 -0.61
N ILE A 229 -7.64 -10.82 -0.86
CA ILE A 229 -6.20 -10.95 -0.64
C ILE A 229 -5.84 -11.27 0.81
N ALA A 230 -6.62 -10.76 1.76
CA ALA A 230 -6.45 -11.04 3.17
C ALA A 230 -6.50 -12.55 3.49
N GLU A 231 -7.38 -13.29 2.81
CA GLU A 231 -7.47 -14.74 2.93
C GLU A 231 -6.44 -15.51 2.10
N ASP A 232 -6.04 -14.97 0.94
CA ASP A 232 -5.25 -15.71 -0.06
C ASP A 232 -3.73 -15.44 0.05
N MET A 233 -3.31 -14.33 0.66
CA MET A 233 -1.92 -13.84 0.57
C MET A 233 -0.88 -14.80 1.14
N ALA A 234 -1.18 -15.53 2.21
CA ALA A 234 -0.23 -16.46 2.81
C ALA A 234 0.20 -17.57 1.84
N GLU A 235 -0.77 -18.12 1.11
CA GLU A 235 -0.51 -19.17 0.11
C GLU A 235 0.17 -18.58 -1.13
N LEU A 236 -0.32 -17.43 -1.60
CA LEU A 236 0.25 -16.74 -2.76
C LEU A 236 1.71 -16.32 -2.54
N MET A 237 2.05 -15.80 -1.35
CA MET A 237 3.44 -15.45 -1.00
C MET A 237 4.32 -16.70 -0.93
N ARG A 238 3.82 -17.80 -0.33
CA ARG A 238 4.57 -19.06 -0.31
C ARG A 238 4.80 -19.61 -1.72
N ALA A 239 3.78 -19.54 -2.58
CA ALA A 239 3.87 -19.96 -3.98
C ALA A 239 4.83 -19.10 -4.80
N ALA A 240 4.92 -17.80 -4.52
CA ALA A 240 5.87 -16.89 -5.14
C ALA A 240 7.33 -17.17 -4.74
N GLY A 241 7.55 -17.81 -3.59
CA GLY A 241 8.89 -18.23 -3.11
C GLY A 241 9.37 -17.56 -1.84
N PHE A 242 8.51 -16.80 -1.15
CA PHE A 242 8.83 -16.28 0.18
C PHE A 242 8.96 -17.42 1.21
N VAL A 243 9.95 -17.33 2.09
CA VAL A 243 10.20 -18.30 3.16
C VAL A 243 10.03 -17.66 4.56
N ASN A 244 10.01 -18.50 5.60
CA ASN A 244 9.97 -18.13 7.03
C ASN A 244 8.63 -17.71 7.64
N TRP A 245 7.60 -18.53 7.44
CA TRP A 245 6.50 -18.66 8.40
C TRP A 245 6.37 -20.08 8.91
N THR A 246 6.33 -20.24 10.23
CA THR A 246 5.72 -21.43 10.84
C THR A 246 4.29 -21.11 11.30
N PRO A 247 3.33 -22.04 11.19
CA PRO A 247 1.98 -21.87 11.73
C PRO A 247 1.96 -21.39 13.19
N GLU A 248 2.97 -21.76 13.97
CA GLU A 248 3.15 -21.38 15.37
C GLU A 248 3.42 -19.88 15.54
N GLN A 249 4.18 -19.26 14.64
CA GLN A 249 4.42 -17.81 14.67
C GLN A 249 3.14 -17.04 14.33
N VAL A 250 2.32 -17.54 13.39
CA VAL A 250 0.95 -17.05 13.18
C VAL A 250 0.14 -17.18 14.46
N HIS A 251 0.21 -18.33 15.15
CA HIS A 251 -0.57 -18.56 16.36
C HIS A 251 -0.16 -17.65 17.52
N VAL A 252 1.12 -17.31 17.64
CA VAL A 252 1.63 -16.35 18.63
C VAL A 252 1.15 -14.94 18.30
N LEU A 253 1.24 -14.51 17.04
CA LEU A 253 0.69 -13.23 16.60
C LEU A 253 -0.82 -13.14 16.87
N VAL A 254 -1.57 -14.18 16.48
CA VAL A 254 -3.00 -14.28 16.76
C VAL A 254 -3.27 -14.36 18.28
N ALA A 255 -2.37 -14.90 19.10
CA ALA A 255 -2.50 -14.91 20.55
C ALA A 255 -2.31 -13.53 21.18
N HIS A 256 -1.34 -12.74 20.71
CA HIS A 256 -1.18 -11.33 21.11
C HIS A 256 -2.37 -10.50 20.66
N LEU A 257 -2.79 -10.66 19.41
CA LEU A 257 -4.02 -10.05 18.88
C LEU A 257 -5.25 -10.39 19.74
N ARG A 258 -5.44 -11.67 20.10
CA ARG A 258 -6.54 -12.08 20.99
C ARG A 258 -6.46 -11.45 22.38
N LYS A 259 -5.26 -11.14 22.88
CA LYS A 259 -5.07 -10.47 24.17
C LYS A 259 -5.47 -9.00 24.08
N ASP A 260 -5.11 -8.33 23.00
CA ASP A 260 -5.42 -6.92 22.77
C ASP A 260 -6.90 -6.71 22.40
N LEU A 261 -7.50 -7.62 21.63
CA LEU A 261 -8.95 -7.68 21.40
C LEU A 261 -9.77 -7.88 22.69
N ARG A 262 -9.17 -8.47 23.73
CA ARG A 262 -9.81 -8.66 25.04
C ARG A 262 -9.58 -7.47 25.98
N ASN A 263 -8.86 -6.45 25.54
CA ASN A 263 -8.71 -5.22 26.30
C ASN A 263 -9.95 -4.34 26.06
N PRO A 264 -10.85 -4.18 27.06
CA PRO A 264 -12.08 -3.40 26.90
C PRO A 264 -11.83 -1.89 26.73
N SER A 265 -10.58 -1.42 26.84
CA SER A 265 -10.22 -0.05 26.42
C SER A 265 -10.05 0.09 24.91
N ILE A 266 -9.97 -1.01 24.15
CA ILE A 266 -9.77 -1.04 22.70
C ILE A 266 -11.10 -1.49 22.05
N HIS A 267 -11.69 -0.64 21.21
CA HIS A 267 -12.97 -0.92 20.55
C HIS A 267 -12.80 -0.92 19.02
N ALA A 268 -12.40 -2.05 18.46
CA ALA A 268 -12.28 -2.24 17.02
C ALA A 268 -12.70 -3.65 16.60
N TYR A 269 -13.31 -3.79 15.42
CA TYR A 269 -13.60 -5.09 14.82
C TYR A 269 -13.31 -5.07 13.32
N GLN A 270 -12.27 -5.78 12.91
CA GLN A 270 -12.01 -6.19 11.53
C GLN A 270 -11.04 -7.36 11.51
N TYR A 271 -11.14 -8.26 10.53
CA TYR A 271 -10.20 -9.38 10.41
C TYR A 271 -8.92 -8.90 9.74
N MET A 272 -7.90 -8.66 10.55
CA MET A 272 -6.58 -8.28 10.07
C MET A 272 -5.72 -9.53 9.87
N TYR A 273 -5.23 -9.70 8.65
CA TYR A 273 -4.31 -10.75 8.26
C TYR A 273 -2.98 -10.05 7.99
N ILE A 274 -1.90 -10.45 8.65
CA ILE A 274 -0.56 -9.92 8.38
C ILE A 274 0.30 -11.09 7.91
N CYS A 275 0.89 -10.96 6.72
CA CYS A 275 1.80 -11.93 6.13
C CYS A 275 3.07 -11.19 5.71
N TYR A 276 4.21 -11.60 6.25
CA TYR A 276 5.52 -11.14 5.78
C TYR A 276 6.30 -12.30 5.16
N GLY A 277 7.46 -12.10 4.58
CA GLY A 277 8.20 -13.18 3.93
C GLY A 277 9.63 -12.80 3.68
N GLN A 278 10.55 -13.73 3.90
CA GLN A 278 11.97 -13.53 3.61
C GLN A 278 12.29 -14.08 2.21
N LYS A 279 13.05 -13.34 1.41
CA LYS A 279 13.63 -13.87 0.18
C LYS A 279 14.73 -14.89 0.52
N PRO A 280 14.83 -16.05 -0.16
CA PRO A 280 15.91 -17.01 0.07
C PRO A 280 17.31 -16.39 -0.09
N GLU A 281 18.30 -16.93 0.63
CA GLU A 281 19.70 -16.47 0.58
C GLU A 281 20.44 -16.84 -0.72
N ARG A 282 19.88 -17.74 -1.54
CA ARG A 282 20.46 -18.24 -2.80
C ARG A 282 19.41 -18.49 -3.86
#